data_AF-A0A920N0E6-F1
#
_entry.id   AF-A0A920N0E6-F1
#
_cell.length_a   1.000
_cell.length_b   1.000
_cell.length_c   1.000
_cell.angle_alpha   90.00
_cell.angle_beta   90.00
_cell.angle_gamma   90.00
#
_symmetry.space_group_name_H-M   'P 1'
#
loop_
_entity.id
_entity.type
_entity.pdbx_description
1 polymer ?
#
loop_
_entity_poly.entity_id
_entity_poly.type
_entity_poly.pdbx_seq_one_letter_code
_entity_poly.pdbx_strand_id
1 'polypeptide(L)'
;MYRRDPDQAAGVTFGSAFPQLAARADRLAIVRSFASVMGGTIRPVVDRQQSAEGHMGAHHARLVGANHPETAMPSSAVVLPEAIQPTSNWGRPPARSGSALIKQHYGNPGQLGSPYQSLFWTAVINWPRIFDLTLPRNRFDDRRLLLGQLDSFRRRLQTAGDRDGLGEIRSQAYDVLLKGFPMR
;
A
#
# COMPACT_ATOMS: atom_id res chain seq x y z
N MET A 1 19.16 34.99 3.72
CA MET A 1 18.53 33.87 4.45
C MET A 1 17.07 33.82 3.99
N TYR A 2 16.71 32.96 3.03
CA TYR A 2 15.35 32.94 2.47
C TYR A 2 14.45 32.15 3.42
N ARG A 3 13.48 32.83 4.04
CA ARG A 3 12.43 32.19 4.85
C ARG A 3 11.54 31.42 3.89
N ARG A 4 11.57 30.09 3.95
CA ARG A 4 10.69 29.24 3.14
C ARG A 4 9.30 29.33 3.76
N ASP A 5 8.36 29.94 3.04
CA ASP A 5 6.96 29.91 3.47
C ASP A 5 6.47 28.45 3.50
N PRO A 6 5.64 28.06 4.48
CA PRO A 6 5.18 26.68 4.66
C PRO A 6 4.35 26.16 3.47
N ASP A 7 3.96 27.04 2.55
CA ASP A 7 3.09 26.73 1.42
C ASP A 7 3.83 26.50 0.09
N GLN A 8 5.17 26.42 0.13
CA GLN A 8 6.00 26.41 -1.09
C GLN A 8 6.99 25.24 -1.17
N ALA A 9 6.77 24.37 -2.17
CA ALA A 9 7.85 23.58 -2.77
C ALA A 9 8.57 24.44 -3.82
N ALA A 10 9.81 24.10 -4.19
CA ALA A 10 10.56 24.90 -5.16
C ALA A 10 9.80 25.04 -6.50
N GLY A 11 9.28 26.25 -6.78
CA GLY A 11 8.51 26.54 -7.99
C GLY A 11 7.08 25.97 -8.02
N VAL A 12 6.50 25.57 -6.89
CA VAL A 12 5.10 25.10 -6.78
C VAL A 12 4.44 25.69 -5.54
N THR A 13 3.27 26.29 -5.72
CA THR A 13 2.44 26.83 -4.63
C THR A 13 1.23 25.93 -4.40
N PHE A 14 1.00 25.53 -3.15
CA PHE A 14 -0.22 24.81 -2.78
C PHE A 14 -1.37 25.80 -2.57
N GLY A 15 -2.59 25.42 -2.99
CA GLY A 15 -3.77 26.24 -2.75
C GLY A 15 -4.14 26.28 -1.26
N SER A 16 -4.72 27.40 -0.82
CA SER A 16 -5.10 27.63 0.59
C SER A 16 -6.05 26.58 1.18
N ALA A 17 -6.76 25.82 0.34
CA ALA A 17 -7.62 24.71 0.76
C ALA A 17 -6.84 23.45 1.21
N PHE A 18 -5.53 23.36 0.97
CA PHE A 18 -4.71 22.18 1.25
C PHE A 18 -3.54 22.44 2.21
N PRO A 19 -3.77 23.07 3.38
CA PRO A 19 -2.68 23.45 4.30
C PRO A 19 -1.91 22.22 4.81
N GLN A 20 -2.60 21.09 4.98
CA GLN A 20 -1.97 19.83 5.40
C GLN A 20 -1.09 19.20 4.32
N LEU A 21 -1.38 19.42 3.05
CA LEU A 21 -0.54 18.95 1.94
C LEU A 21 0.69 19.85 1.81
N ALA A 22 0.48 21.15 1.95
CA ALA A 22 1.53 22.16 1.91
C ALA A 22 2.58 21.95 3.01
N ALA A 23 2.14 21.66 4.23
CA ALA A 23 3.00 21.32 5.37
C ALA A 23 3.85 20.04 5.16
N ARG A 24 3.57 19.24 4.11
CA ARG A 24 4.30 18.02 3.75
C ARG A 24 5.03 18.16 2.41
N ALA A 25 5.21 19.39 1.91
CA ALA A 25 5.87 19.66 0.64
C ALA A 25 7.28 19.06 0.53
N ASP A 26 7.99 18.95 1.65
CA ASP A 26 9.31 18.30 1.77
C ASP A 26 9.28 16.78 1.54
N ARG A 27 8.10 16.17 1.54
CA ARG A 27 7.88 14.73 1.35
C ARG A 27 7.23 14.40 0.00
N LEU A 28 7.09 15.38 -0.89
CA LEU A 28 6.46 15.21 -2.19
C LEU A 28 7.48 15.30 -3.31
N ALA A 29 7.39 14.36 -4.25
CA ALA A 29 7.99 14.50 -5.58
C ALA A 29 6.92 15.04 -6.53
N ILE A 30 7.10 16.26 -7.04
CA ILE A 30 6.13 16.91 -7.93
C ILE A 30 6.59 16.78 -9.39
N VAL A 31 5.85 16.01 -10.17
CA VAL A 31 6.07 15.85 -11.62
C VAL A 31 5.14 16.82 -12.36
N ARG A 32 5.70 17.91 -12.91
CA ARG A 32 4.92 18.96 -13.59
C ARG A 32 4.39 18.53 -14.97
N SER A 33 5.10 17.63 -15.64
CA SER A 33 4.71 17.08 -16.93
C SER A 33 5.19 15.64 -17.03
N PHE A 34 4.31 14.75 -17.49
CA PHE A 34 4.65 13.37 -17.80
C PHE A 34 4.13 13.05 -19.20
N ALA A 35 4.99 12.45 -20.03
CA ALA A 35 4.59 12.02 -21.36
C ALA A 35 3.80 10.70 -21.24
N SER A 36 2.55 10.71 -21.67
CA SER A 36 1.73 9.51 -21.75
C SER A 36 1.55 9.14 -23.22
N VAL A 37 1.92 7.91 -23.58
CA VAL A 37 1.73 7.36 -24.94
C VAL A 37 0.25 7.28 -25.35
N MET A 38 -0.66 7.52 -24.41
CA MET A 38 -2.11 7.49 -24.59
C MET A 38 -2.75 8.87 -24.32
N GLY A 39 -2.19 9.93 -24.91
CA GLY A 39 -2.87 11.23 -24.99
C GLY A 39 -3.17 11.90 -23.65
N GLY A 40 -2.24 11.82 -22.69
CA GLY A 40 -2.39 12.47 -21.37
C GLY A 40 -3.17 11.68 -20.32
N THR A 41 -3.54 10.43 -20.59
CA THR A 41 -4.17 9.57 -19.56
C THR A 41 -3.21 9.20 -18.45
N ILE A 42 -3.73 9.06 -17.22
CA ILE A 42 -2.99 8.62 -16.03
C ILE A 42 -2.66 7.11 -16.03
N ARG A 43 -3.23 6.33 -16.96
CA ARG A 43 -3.11 4.86 -16.96
C ARG A 43 -1.66 4.33 -16.86
N PRO A 44 -0.63 4.93 -17.49
CA PRO A 44 0.76 4.48 -17.30
C PRO A 44 1.29 4.57 -15.86
N VAL A 45 0.61 5.28 -14.97
CA VAL A 45 0.96 5.40 -13.56
C VAL A 45 0.21 4.39 -12.69
N VAL A 46 -1.05 4.13 -13.03
CA VAL A 46 -2.00 3.41 -12.16
C VAL A 46 -2.41 2.04 -12.67
N ASP A 47 -2.23 1.74 -13.95
CA ASP A 47 -2.74 0.54 -14.64
C ASP A 47 -1.61 -0.39 -15.07
N ARG A 48 -1.64 -1.64 -14.60
CA ARG A 48 -0.63 -2.66 -14.95
C ARG A 48 -0.44 -2.84 -16.45
N GLN A 49 -1.50 -2.64 -17.25
CA GLN A 49 -1.45 -2.92 -18.69
C GLN A 49 -0.65 -1.89 -19.46
N GLN A 50 -0.42 -0.72 -18.85
CA GLN A 50 0.20 0.43 -19.49
C GLN A 50 1.48 0.89 -18.78
N SER A 51 1.86 0.20 -17.70
CA SER A 51 3.08 0.43 -16.95
C SER A 51 4.06 -0.73 -17.18
N ALA A 52 5.36 -0.43 -17.12
CA ALA A 52 6.43 -1.41 -17.29
C ALA A 52 6.47 -2.39 -16.11
N GLU A 53 5.66 -3.45 -16.18
CA GLU A 53 5.60 -4.59 -15.25
C GLU A 53 4.74 -4.41 -13.99
N GLY A 54 4.24 -3.21 -13.68
CA GLY A 54 3.29 -2.96 -12.58
C GLY A 54 2.99 -1.46 -12.41
N HIS A 55 1.97 -1.09 -11.64
CA HIS A 55 1.68 0.33 -11.37
C HIS A 55 2.76 0.96 -10.45
N MET A 56 2.85 2.29 -10.41
CA MET A 56 3.90 3.01 -9.65
C MET A 56 3.94 2.65 -8.17
N GLY A 57 2.79 2.53 -7.51
CA GLY A 57 2.72 2.08 -6.11
C GLY A 57 3.32 0.70 -5.85
N ALA A 58 3.27 -0.22 -6.82
CA ALA A 58 3.85 -1.56 -6.69
C ALA A 58 5.37 -1.52 -6.86
N HIS A 59 5.89 -0.67 -7.76
CA HIS A 59 7.33 -0.41 -7.85
C HIS A 59 7.87 0.25 -6.58
N HIS A 60 7.13 1.23 -6.03
CA HIS A 60 7.46 1.83 -4.74
C HIS A 60 7.51 0.77 -3.63
N ALA A 61 6.46 -0.06 -3.50
CA ALA A 61 6.41 -1.14 -2.52
C ALA A 61 7.53 -2.18 -2.70
N ARG A 62 8.01 -2.42 -3.93
CA ARG A 62 9.18 -3.28 -4.17
C ARG A 62 10.49 -2.68 -3.66
N LEU A 63 10.60 -1.36 -3.62
CA LEU A 63 11.79 -0.66 -3.14
C LEU A 63 11.78 -0.47 -1.62
N VAL A 64 10.62 -0.14 -1.04
CA VAL A 64 10.52 0.22 0.39
C VAL A 64 9.97 -0.91 1.27
N GLY A 65 9.62 -2.05 0.67
CA GLY A 65 8.91 -3.15 1.33
C GLY A 65 7.40 -3.06 1.13
N ALA A 66 6.74 -4.23 1.10
CA ALA A 66 5.30 -4.34 0.85
C ALA A 66 4.44 -3.67 1.94
N ASN A 67 4.94 -3.64 3.18
CA ASN A 67 4.28 -3.01 4.32
C ASN A 67 5.24 -2.06 5.05
N HIS A 68 4.69 -1.15 5.83
CA HIS A 68 5.44 -0.29 6.74
C HIS A 68 6.00 -1.14 7.91
N PRO A 69 7.28 -0.99 8.30
CA PRO A 69 7.95 -1.86 9.27
C PRO A 69 7.32 -1.81 10.67
N GLU A 70 6.79 -0.66 11.09
CA GLU A 70 6.24 -0.50 12.44
C GLU A 70 4.73 -0.69 12.53
N THR A 71 4.00 -0.28 11.49
CA THR A 71 2.53 -0.20 11.55
C THR A 71 1.85 -1.29 10.75
N ALA A 72 2.62 -2.10 10.00
CA ALA A 72 2.12 -3.11 9.09
C ALA A 72 1.24 -2.58 7.95
N MET A 73 1.09 -1.26 7.81
CA MET A 73 0.24 -0.67 6.78
C MET A 73 0.84 -0.93 5.40
N PRO A 74 0.06 -1.37 4.40
CA PRO A 74 0.56 -1.57 3.05
C PRO A 74 1.19 -0.29 2.48
N SER A 75 2.36 -0.43 1.86
CA SER A 75 3.12 0.69 1.28
C SER A 75 2.48 1.28 0.02
N SER A 76 1.38 0.68 -0.44
CA SER A 76 0.55 1.17 -1.54
C SER A 76 -0.93 0.89 -1.25
N ALA A 77 -1.76 1.92 -1.42
CA ALA A 77 -3.20 1.83 -1.25
C ALA A 77 -3.94 2.61 -2.35
N VAL A 78 -5.09 2.08 -2.75
CA VAL A 78 -6.06 2.73 -3.64
C VAL A 78 -7.27 3.07 -2.78
N VAL A 79 -7.53 4.36 -2.60
CA VAL A 79 -8.71 4.84 -1.86
C VAL A 79 -9.84 5.05 -2.86
N LEU A 80 -10.93 4.33 -2.67
CA LEU A 80 -12.10 4.49 -3.52
C LEU A 80 -13.03 5.58 -2.96
N PRO A 81 -13.79 6.28 -3.82
CA PRO A 81 -14.70 7.34 -3.38
C PRO A 81 -15.66 6.91 -2.26
N GLU A 82 -16.17 5.66 -2.32
CA GLU A 82 -17.07 5.12 -1.31
C GLU A 82 -16.44 5.01 0.09
N ALA A 83 -15.11 4.93 0.21
CA ALA A 83 -14.43 4.88 1.52
C ALA A 83 -14.40 6.24 2.23
N ILE A 84 -14.55 7.33 1.48
CA ILE A 84 -14.54 8.70 2.04
C ILE A 84 -15.95 9.11 2.44
N GLN A 85 -16.94 8.83 1.58
CA GLN A 85 -18.35 9.12 1.83
C GLN A 85 -19.22 7.98 1.27
N PRO A 86 -19.84 7.15 2.14
CA PRO A 86 -20.60 5.96 1.70
C PRO A 86 -21.83 6.29 0.84
N THR A 87 -22.45 7.45 1.08
CA THR A 87 -23.65 7.94 0.38
C THR A 87 -23.33 8.98 -0.69
N SER A 88 -22.04 9.25 -0.92
CA SER A 88 -21.61 10.20 -1.92
C SER A 88 -21.87 9.61 -3.30
N ASN A 89 -22.97 10.06 -3.89
CA ASN A 89 -23.22 9.95 -5.30
C ASN A 89 -22.43 11.06 -6.03
N TRP A 90 -21.14 11.27 -5.71
CA TRP A 90 -20.26 12.07 -6.56
C TRP A 90 -20.36 11.44 -7.95
N GLY A 91 -21.11 12.12 -8.82
CA GLY A 91 -21.99 11.52 -9.82
C GLY A 91 -21.45 10.22 -10.35
N ARG A 92 -22.23 9.12 -10.24
CA ARG A 92 -21.94 7.77 -10.75
C ARG A 92 -20.81 7.88 -11.77
N PRO A 93 -19.58 7.47 -11.42
CA PRO A 93 -18.50 7.54 -12.39
C PRO A 93 -19.05 6.88 -13.66
N PRO A 94 -18.90 7.50 -14.85
CA PRO A 94 -19.38 6.88 -16.08
C PRO A 94 -18.95 5.41 -16.07
N ALA A 95 -19.72 4.48 -16.66
CA ALA A 95 -19.47 3.04 -16.53
C ALA A 95 -18.01 2.59 -16.82
N ARG A 96 -17.21 3.48 -17.41
CA ARG A 96 -15.76 3.45 -17.67
C ARG A 96 -14.83 3.91 -16.51
N SER A 97 -15.34 4.28 -15.34
CA SER A 97 -14.57 4.81 -14.20
C SER A 97 -15.11 4.39 -12.83
N GLY A 98 -16.07 3.46 -12.78
CA GLY A 98 -16.64 2.96 -11.53
C GLY A 98 -15.62 2.20 -10.68
N SER A 99 -15.91 2.01 -9.39
CA SER A 99 -15.08 1.26 -8.46
C SER A 99 -14.72 -0.15 -8.96
N ALA A 100 -15.55 -0.75 -9.82
CA ALA A 100 -15.26 -2.02 -10.50
C ALA A 100 -14.06 -1.93 -11.47
N LEU A 101 -13.96 -0.89 -12.29
CA LEU A 101 -12.83 -0.72 -13.21
C LEU A 101 -11.56 -0.32 -12.48
N ILE A 102 -11.68 0.48 -11.41
CA ILE A 102 -10.57 0.78 -10.51
C ILE A 102 -10.04 -0.53 -9.89
N LYS A 103 -10.91 -1.42 -9.40
CA LYS A 103 -10.50 -2.72 -8.84
C LYS A 103 -9.91 -3.66 -9.88
N GLN A 104 -10.36 -3.56 -11.14
CA GLN A 104 -9.89 -4.41 -12.23
C GLN A 104 -8.52 -3.99 -12.78
N HIS A 105 -8.27 -2.68 -12.88
CA HIS A 105 -7.10 -2.14 -13.56
C HIS A 105 -6.09 -1.49 -12.63
N TYR A 106 -6.55 -0.83 -11.56
CA TYR A 106 -5.68 -0.08 -10.65
C TYR A 106 -5.26 -0.95 -9.47
N GLY A 107 -4.08 -0.70 -8.91
CA GLY A 107 -3.61 -1.45 -7.73
C GLY A 107 -3.09 -2.87 -8.01
N ASN A 108 -3.25 -3.39 -9.24
CA ASN A 108 -2.71 -4.70 -9.64
C ASN A 108 -1.20 -4.62 -9.90
N PRO A 109 -0.38 -5.42 -9.21
CA PRO A 109 1.09 -5.30 -9.26
C PRO A 109 1.71 -5.85 -10.54
N GLY A 110 0.93 -6.45 -11.44
CA GLY A 110 1.45 -7.02 -12.68
C GLY A 110 2.46 -8.14 -12.43
N GLN A 111 3.60 -8.07 -13.12
CA GLN A 111 4.67 -9.06 -13.02
C GLN A 111 5.46 -8.95 -11.71
N LEU A 112 5.30 -7.85 -10.96
CA LEU A 112 5.91 -7.70 -9.64
C LEU A 112 5.35 -8.71 -8.63
N GLY A 113 4.16 -9.26 -8.89
CA GLY A 113 3.56 -10.33 -8.10
C GLY A 113 2.68 -9.83 -6.95
N SER A 114 1.86 -10.74 -6.43
CA SER A 114 0.83 -10.45 -5.42
C SER A 114 1.31 -9.79 -4.12
N PRO A 115 2.57 -9.91 -3.64
CA PRO A 115 3.00 -9.22 -2.43
C PRO A 115 2.94 -7.69 -2.52
N TYR A 116 3.06 -7.14 -3.72
CA TYR A 116 3.03 -5.69 -3.96
C TYR A 116 1.64 -5.20 -4.41
N GLN A 117 0.61 -6.02 -4.26
CA GLN A 117 -0.77 -5.66 -4.52
C GLN A 117 -1.18 -4.49 -3.61
N SER A 118 -1.75 -3.45 -4.21
CA SER A 118 -2.26 -2.33 -3.42
C SER A 118 -3.46 -2.75 -2.58
N LEU A 119 -3.53 -2.22 -1.36
CA LEU A 119 -4.72 -2.29 -0.52
C LEU A 119 -5.84 -1.44 -1.15
N PHE A 120 -7.00 -2.04 -1.39
CA PHE A 120 -8.18 -1.27 -1.77
C PHE A 120 -8.93 -0.84 -0.53
N TRP A 121 -8.93 0.46 -0.25
CA TRP A 121 -9.73 1.03 0.81
C TRP A 121 -11.13 1.33 0.27
N THR A 122 -12.09 0.47 0.63
CA THR A 122 -13.52 0.59 0.30
C THR A 122 -14.35 0.90 1.54
N ALA A 123 -15.62 1.32 1.37
CA ALA A 123 -16.55 1.62 2.47
C ALA A 123 -16.71 0.46 3.47
N VAL A 124 -16.67 -0.77 2.95
CA VAL A 124 -16.52 -1.99 3.75
C VAL A 124 -15.08 -2.41 3.56
N ILE A 125 -14.25 -2.40 4.60
CA ILE A 125 -12.85 -2.86 4.48
C ILE A 125 -12.91 -4.35 4.11
N ASN A 126 -12.62 -4.65 2.85
CA ASN A 126 -12.44 -6.03 2.42
C ASN A 126 -10.96 -6.34 2.60
N TRP A 127 -10.62 -6.92 3.76
CA TRP A 127 -9.23 -7.21 4.10
C TRP A 127 -8.62 -8.08 3.00
N PRO A 128 -7.47 -7.68 2.40
CA PRO A 128 -6.82 -8.50 1.41
C PRO A 128 -6.51 -9.88 2.00
N ARG A 129 -6.53 -10.91 1.13
CA ARG A 129 -6.08 -12.28 1.42
C ARG A 129 -4.68 -12.38 2.06
N ILE A 130 -3.88 -11.33 1.97
CA ILE A 130 -2.59 -11.20 2.65
C ILE A 130 -2.73 -11.37 4.17
N PHE A 131 -3.92 -11.08 4.72
CA PHE A 131 -4.25 -11.23 6.14
C PHE A 131 -5.03 -12.51 6.47
N ASP A 132 -5.33 -13.37 5.49
CA ASP A 132 -5.98 -14.65 5.74
C ASP A 132 -4.97 -15.65 6.29
N LEU A 133 -5.02 -15.87 7.61
CA LEU A 133 -4.19 -16.86 8.26
C LEU A 133 -4.65 -18.26 7.87
N THR A 134 -3.92 -18.90 6.95
CA THR A 134 -4.20 -20.27 6.50
C THR A 134 -3.58 -21.28 7.47
N LEU A 135 -4.02 -21.27 8.74
CA LEU A 135 -3.61 -22.26 9.74
C LEU A 135 -4.83 -23.01 10.28
N PRO A 136 -4.78 -24.36 10.34
CA PRO A 136 -5.90 -25.13 10.84
C PRO A 136 -6.09 -24.87 12.34
N ARG A 137 -7.37 -24.74 12.73
CA ARG A 137 -7.81 -24.22 14.04
C ARG A 137 -7.27 -25.04 15.22
N ASN A 138 -7.12 -26.35 15.01
CA ASN A 138 -6.54 -27.31 15.95
C ASN A 138 -5.08 -27.02 16.35
N ARG A 139 -4.37 -26.15 15.63
CA ARG A 139 -3.03 -25.69 16.01
C ARG A 139 -3.07 -24.69 17.18
N PHE A 140 -4.21 -24.05 17.45
CA PHE A 140 -4.36 -23.02 18.49
C PHE A 140 -4.85 -23.55 19.84
N ASP A 141 -5.21 -24.83 19.94
CA ASP A 141 -5.83 -25.39 21.14
C ASP A 141 -4.87 -25.46 22.34
N ASP A 142 -3.57 -25.58 22.10
CA ASP A 142 -2.56 -25.59 23.16
C ASP A 142 -1.75 -24.29 23.14
N ARG A 143 -2.26 -23.27 23.84
CA ARG A 143 -1.67 -21.92 23.91
C ARG A 143 -0.20 -21.93 24.36
N ARG A 144 0.17 -22.77 25.33
CA ARG A 144 1.54 -22.80 25.87
C ARG A 144 2.50 -23.44 24.89
N LEU A 145 2.08 -24.55 24.28
CA LEU A 145 2.82 -25.19 23.20
C LEU A 145 2.98 -24.23 22.00
N LEU A 146 1.92 -23.51 21.65
CA LEU A 146 1.93 -22.55 20.55
C LEU A 146 2.89 -21.39 20.81
N LEU A 147 2.85 -20.79 22.01
CA LEU A 147 3.79 -19.71 22.37
C LEU A 147 5.24 -20.21 22.37
N GLY A 148 5.50 -21.42 22.90
CA GLY A 148 6.84 -22.02 22.84
C GLY A 148 7.30 -22.34 21.41
N GLN A 149 6.39 -22.78 20.55
CA GLN A 149 6.66 -22.99 19.12
C GLN A 149 6.89 -21.68 18.38
N LEU A 150 6.14 -20.62 18.70
CA LEU A 150 6.27 -19.29 18.12
C LEU A 150 7.62 -18.65 18.50
N ASP A 151 8.02 -18.75 19.77
CA ASP A 151 9.31 -18.27 20.26
C ASP A 151 10.49 -19.03 19.63
N SER A 152 10.34 -20.35 19.49
CA SER A 152 11.34 -21.20 18.83
C SER A 152 11.43 -20.90 17.33
N PHE A 153 10.30 -20.62 16.68
CA PHE A 153 10.21 -20.24 15.28
C PHE A 153 10.83 -18.85 15.03
N ARG A 154 10.52 -17.85 15.87
CA ARG A 154 11.11 -16.51 15.83
C ARG A 154 12.64 -16.58 15.92
N ARG A 155 13.17 -17.37 16.86
CA ARG A 155 14.63 -17.55 17.01
C ARG A 155 15.27 -18.16 15.78
N ARG A 156 14.66 -19.20 15.18
CA ARG A 156 15.18 -19.84 13.95
C ARG A 156 15.20 -18.92 12.75
N LEU A 157 14.21 -18.03 12.60
CA LEU A 157 14.17 -17.05 11.52
C LEU A 157 15.23 -15.96 11.67
N GLN A 158 15.48 -15.50 12.90
CA GLN A 158 16.55 -14.55 13.19
C GLN A 158 17.94 -15.10 12.84
N THR A 159 18.11 -16.43 12.86
CA THR A 159 19.37 -17.09 12.49
C THR A 159 19.50 -17.36 10.98
N ALA A 160 18.41 -17.27 10.21
CA ALA A 160 18.35 -17.72 8.82
C ALA A 160 18.41 -16.60 7.76
N GLY A 161 18.39 -15.32 8.14
CA GLY A 161 18.19 -14.22 7.20
C GLY A 161 19.48 -13.57 6.71
N ASP A 162 19.85 -13.78 5.43
CA ASP A 162 20.59 -12.77 4.62
C ASP A 162 20.59 -12.97 3.07
N ARG A 163 19.73 -13.79 2.43
CA ARG A 163 20.00 -14.14 1.00
C ARG A 163 18.89 -14.11 -0.05
N ASP A 164 17.65 -13.74 0.25
CA ASP A 164 16.65 -13.57 -0.81
C ASP A 164 15.58 -12.55 -0.42
N GLY A 165 15.23 -11.63 -1.32
CA GLY A 165 14.21 -10.58 -1.09
C GLY A 165 12.80 -11.10 -0.77
N LEU A 166 12.53 -12.39 -0.96
CA LEU A 166 11.33 -13.06 -0.45
C LEU A 166 11.34 -13.24 1.08
N GLY A 167 12.54 -13.27 1.69
CA GLY A 167 12.73 -13.38 3.13
C GLY A 167 12.23 -12.16 3.88
N GLU A 168 12.38 -10.96 3.31
CA GLU A 168 11.97 -9.70 3.94
C GLU A 168 10.45 -9.61 4.11
N ILE A 169 9.69 -9.83 3.05
CA ILE A 169 8.21 -9.87 3.08
C ILE A 169 7.70 -10.93 4.07
N ARG A 170 8.33 -12.10 4.05
CA ARG A 170 7.97 -13.22 4.93
C ARG A 170 8.27 -12.89 6.40
N SER A 171 9.43 -12.30 6.67
CA SER A 171 9.80 -11.83 8.02
C SER A 171 8.84 -10.77 8.55
N GLN A 172 8.38 -9.88 7.68
CA GLN A 172 7.48 -8.80 8.04
C GLN A 172 6.06 -9.32 8.33
N ALA A 173 5.52 -10.19 7.47
CA ALA A 173 4.25 -10.86 7.75
C ALA A 173 4.29 -11.61 9.10
N TYR A 174 5.43 -12.22 9.45
CA TYR A 174 5.61 -12.86 10.74
C TYR A 174 5.68 -11.87 11.90
N ASP A 175 6.40 -10.76 11.77
CA ASP A 175 6.50 -9.75 12.83
C ASP A 175 5.12 -9.12 13.13
N VAL A 176 4.28 -8.92 12.11
CA VAL A 176 2.89 -8.46 12.26
C VAL A 176 2.03 -9.47 13.02
N LEU A 177 2.15 -10.76 12.69
CA LEU A 177 1.43 -11.83 13.38
C LEU A 177 1.91 -12.02 14.84
N LEU A 178 3.20 -11.80 15.09
CA LEU A 178 3.83 -11.92 16.41
C LEU A 178 3.52 -10.74 17.34
N LYS A 179 3.53 -9.51 16.81
CA LYS A 179 3.29 -8.29 17.58
C LYS A 179 1.79 -7.97 17.74
N GLY A 180 0.96 -8.48 16.85
CA GLY A 180 -0.44 -8.04 16.72
C GLY A 180 -0.52 -6.60 16.20
N PHE A 181 -1.66 -6.22 15.64
CA PHE A 181 -1.87 -4.84 15.22
C PHE A 181 -1.96 -3.92 16.44
N PRO A 182 -1.15 -2.85 16.53
CA PRO A 182 -1.42 -1.80 17.50
C PRO A 182 -2.66 -1.04 17.04
N MET A 183 -3.83 -1.41 17.56
CA MET A 183 -4.98 -0.51 17.54
C MET A 183 -4.72 0.56 18.61
N ARG A 184 -4.54 1.79 18.15
CA ARG A 184 -4.49 2.98 18.99
C ARG A 184 -5.63 3.89 18.61
#